data_AF-A0A8J2NB75-F1
#
_entry.id   AF-A0A8J2NB75-F1
#
_cell.length_a   1.000
_cell.length_b   1.000
_cell.length_c   1.000
_cell.angle_alpha   90.00
_cell.angle_beta   90.00
_cell.angle_gamma   90.00
#
_symmetry.space_group_name_H-M   'P 1'
#
loop_
_entity.id
_entity.type
_entity.pdbx_description
1 polymer ?
#
loop_
_entity_poly.entity_id
_entity_poly.type
_entity_poly.pdbx_seq_one_letter_code
_entity_poly.pdbx_strand_id
1 'polypeptide(L)'
;MANQRPLPKIAILENRPLSKLLPYGSLILVCSIIGIVLLANILERWVLPRVHRRVYIGLEERKDERRRRSFVYFHVGTFILACLLISMSYPLFYLLVGNAHFNTPLSTGGTVTVGDFLFVAAEVYSAYYLFEMSFRTKFASYISIAHHTGLLLITQTAISLFAELHKHPEASLEFYMCMVWGCFDVIVELPIFMTMIIWRVKREDSALLSRLAFGCCIWAVTAAGTETIVTIYLLHSSWVKWGIEWKVATPLIFALWITTQLYGATRLYAMGRAESRKGKVISDSHSA
;
A
#
# COMPACT_ATOMS: atom_id res chain seq x y z
N MET A 1 1.86 37.32 -22.28
CA MET A 1 1.19 36.01 -22.37
C MET A 1 1.49 35.25 -21.08
N ALA A 2 0.52 35.15 -20.17
CA ALA A 2 0.71 34.40 -18.94
C ALA A 2 0.95 32.92 -19.29
N ASN A 3 2.05 32.38 -18.80
CA ASN A 3 2.46 31.00 -18.98
C ASN A 3 1.42 30.10 -18.28
N GLN A 4 0.36 29.68 -18.99
CA GLN A 4 -0.66 28.78 -18.45
C GLN A 4 0.03 27.45 -18.20
N ARG A 5 0.39 27.20 -16.93
CA ARG A 5 0.84 25.87 -16.51
C ARG A 5 -0.25 24.87 -16.88
N PRO A 6 0.09 23.73 -17.52
CA PRO A 6 -0.91 22.72 -17.83
C PRO A 6 -1.59 22.29 -16.53
N LEU A 7 -2.92 22.36 -16.50
CA LEU A 7 -3.72 21.94 -15.34
C LEU A 7 -3.46 20.45 -15.07
N PRO A 8 -3.37 20.03 -13.81
CA PRO A 8 -3.26 18.61 -13.50
C PRO A 8 -4.53 17.89 -13.95
N LYS A 9 -4.38 16.65 -14.41
CA LYS A 9 -5.48 15.88 -15.01
C LYS A 9 -6.72 15.79 -14.14
N ILE A 10 -6.56 15.70 -12.82
CA ILE A 10 -7.67 15.67 -11.87
C ILE A 10 -8.62 16.88 -11.99
N ALA A 11 -8.08 18.06 -12.35
CA ALA A 11 -8.89 19.27 -12.52
C ALA A 11 -9.86 19.14 -13.71
N ILE A 12 -9.41 18.51 -14.79
CA ILE A 12 -10.19 18.31 -16.03
C ILE A 12 -10.85 16.92 -16.13
N LEU A 13 -10.70 16.07 -15.10
CA LEU A 13 -11.22 14.71 -15.11
C LEU A 13 -12.75 14.69 -15.17
N GLU A 14 -13.32 14.07 -16.20
CA GLU A 14 -14.76 13.92 -16.32
C GLU A 14 -15.27 12.75 -15.47
N ASN A 15 -16.51 12.86 -14.96
CA ASN A 15 -17.12 11.78 -14.23
C ASN A 15 -17.63 10.70 -15.20
N ARG A 16 -16.98 9.54 -15.24
CA ARG A 16 -17.27 8.45 -16.19
C ARG A 16 -17.41 7.11 -15.49
N PRO A 17 -18.12 6.12 -16.07
CA PRO A 17 -18.23 4.79 -15.48
C PRO A 17 -16.85 4.14 -15.31
N LEU A 18 -16.59 3.58 -14.12
CA LEU A 18 -15.32 2.95 -13.79
C LEU A 18 -15.06 1.70 -14.64
N SER A 19 -15.94 0.71 -14.55
CA SER A 19 -15.74 -0.59 -15.19
C SER A 19 -17.08 -1.28 -15.42
N LYS A 20 -17.17 -2.10 -16.48
CA LYS A 20 -18.32 -3.00 -16.69
C LYS A 20 -18.35 -4.14 -15.66
N LEU A 21 -17.23 -4.38 -14.97
CA LEU A 21 -17.09 -5.41 -13.95
C LEU A 21 -17.63 -4.97 -12.58
N LEU A 22 -18.02 -3.70 -12.40
CA LEU A 22 -18.47 -3.15 -11.13
C LEU A 22 -19.52 -4.02 -10.39
N PRO A 23 -20.54 -4.60 -11.06
CA PRO A 23 -21.51 -5.48 -10.39
C PRO A 23 -20.91 -6.77 -9.80
N TYR A 24 -19.72 -7.17 -10.26
CA TYR A 24 -18.99 -8.35 -9.81
C TYR A 24 -17.89 -8.03 -8.79
N GLY A 25 -17.82 -6.80 -8.26
CA GLY A 25 -16.76 -6.38 -7.33
C GLY A 25 -16.60 -7.28 -6.12
N SER A 26 -17.71 -7.62 -5.46
CA SER A 26 -17.70 -8.55 -4.32
C SER A 26 -17.15 -9.94 -4.69
N LEU A 27 -17.46 -10.44 -5.89
CA LEU A 27 -16.93 -11.72 -6.38
C LEU A 27 -15.42 -11.63 -6.62
N ILE A 28 -14.94 -10.54 -7.24
CA ILE A 28 -13.51 -10.29 -7.48
C ILE A 28 -12.76 -10.21 -6.15
N LEU A 29 -13.31 -9.47 -5.18
CA LEU A 29 -12.76 -9.34 -3.83
C LEU A 29 -12.64 -10.70 -3.14
N VAL A 30 -13.71 -11.50 -3.12
CA VAL A 30 -13.72 -12.83 -2.48
C VAL A 30 -12.74 -13.79 -3.18
N CYS A 31 -12.74 -13.84 -4.50
CA CYS A 31 -11.79 -14.64 -5.27
C CYS A 31 -10.34 -14.25 -4.96
N SER A 32 -10.07 -12.94 -4.83
CA SER A 32 -8.76 -12.41 -4.47
C SER A 32 -8.35 -12.82 -3.05
N ILE A 33 -9.25 -12.74 -2.07
CA ILE A 33 -8.99 -13.20 -0.70
C ILE A 33 -8.63 -14.69 -0.69
N ILE A 34 -9.41 -15.53 -1.39
CA ILE A 34 -9.14 -16.97 -1.48
C ILE A 34 -7.76 -17.22 -2.11
N GLY A 35 -7.43 -16.53 -3.20
CA GLY A 35 -6.11 -16.62 -3.83
C GLY A 35 -4.96 -16.26 -2.89
N ILE A 36 -5.10 -15.18 -2.12
CA ILE A 36 -4.09 -14.74 -1.13
C ILE A 36 -3.97 -15.76 0.02
N VAL A 37 -5.07 -16.32 0.50
CA VAL A 37 -5.06 -17.36 1.55
C VAL A 37 -4.36 -18.64 1.06
N LEU A 38 -4.62 -19.05 -0.18
CA LEU A 38 -3.93 -20.20 -0.79
C LEU A 38 -2.43 -19.91 -0.93
N LEU A 39 -2.05 -18.73 -1.42
CA LEU A 39 -0.66 -18.29 -1.49
C LEU A 39 0.02 -18.34 -0.11
N ALA A 40 -0.62 -17.80 0.93
CA ALA A 40 -0.10 -17.80 2.29
C ALA A 40 0.14 -19.24 2.81
N ASN A 41 -0.81 -20.15 2.55
CA ASN A 41 -0.66 -21.56 2.93
C ASN A 41 0.48 -22.26 2.18
N ILE A 42 0.63 -22.01 0.88
CA ILE A 42 1.73 -22.57 0.08
C ILE A 42 3.06 -22.04 0.62
N LEU A 43 3.16 -20.73 0.89
CA LEU A 43 4.37 -20.13 1.42
C LEU A 43 4.72 -20.69 2.81
N GLU A 44 3.77 -20.70 3.74
CA GLU A 44 4.00 -21.15 5.13
C GLU A 44 4.38 -22.64 5.19
N ARG A 45 3.63 -23.51 4.50
CA ARG A 45 3.83 -24.96 4.62
C ARG A 45 4.92 -25.52 3.71
N TRP A 46 5.20 -24.87 2.57
CA TRP A 46 6.05 -25.47 1.53
C TRP A 46 7.30 -24.65 1.25
N VAL A 47 7.16 -23.35 0.96
CA VAL A 47 8.26 -22.54 0.43
C VAL A 47 9.19 -22.09 1.55
N LEU A 48 8.67 -21.44 2.59
CA LEU A 48 9.48 -20.86 3.67
C LEU A 48 10.28 -21.88 4.48
N PRO A 49 9.76 -23.07 4.81
CA PRO A 49 10.55 -24.12 5.47
C PRO A 49 11.71 -24.61 4.61
N ARG A 50 11.61 -24.53 3.28
CA ARG A 50 12.66 -24.97 2.34
C ARG A 50 13.69 -23.87 2.08
N VAL A 51 13.23 -22.66 1.77
CA VAL A 51 14.09 -21.52 1.38
C VAL A 51 14.77 -20.89 2.60
N HIS A 52 14.04 -20.76 3.72
CA HIS A 52 14.53 -20.13 4.96
C HIS A 52 14.61 -21.12 6.12
N ARG A 53 15.04 -22.36 5.83
CA ARG A 53 15.06 -23.49 6.79
C ARG A 53 15.57 -23.11 8.19
N ARG A 54 16.74 -22.45 8.27
CA ARG A 54 17.35 -22.06 9.57
C ARG A 54 16.46 -21.11 10.38
N VAL A 55 15.87 -20.11 9.72
CA VAL A 55 14.97 -19.14 10.37
C VAL A 55 13.68 -19.82 10.78
N TYR A 56 13.11 -20.63 9.88
CA TYR A 56 11.80 -21.23 10.09
C TYR A 56 11.81 -22.27 11.22
N ILE A 57 12.81 -23.16 11.26
CA ILE A 57 13.01 -24.12 12.36
C ILE A 57 13.16 -23.40 13.69
N GLY A 58 14.00 -22.36 13.76
CA GLY A 58 14.19 -21.60 15.00
C GLY A 58 12.93 -20.86 15.49
N LEU A 59 12.00 -20.53 14.59
CA LEU A 59 10.70 -19.96 14.95
C LEU A 59 9.72 -21.01 15.48
N GLU A 60 9.75 -22.23 14.92
CA GLU A 60 8.93 -23.36 15.39
C GLU A 60 9.39 -23.88 16.75
N GLU A 61 10.70 -24.07 16.93
CA GLU A 61 11.30 -24.54 18.19
C GLU A 61 10.97 -23.61 19.36
N ARG A 62 11.01 -22.29 19.12
CA ARG A 62 10.68 -21.27 20.13
C ARG A 62 9.18 -21.09 20.35
N LYS A 63 8.33 -21.78 19.57
CA LYS A 63 6.86 -21.62 19.56
C LYS A 63 6.42 -20.16 19.41
N ASP A 64 7.17 -19.35 18.67
CA ASP A 64 6.88 -17.91 18.48
C ASP A 64 5.93 -17.72 17.29
N GLU A 65 4.65 -18.04 17.53
CA GLU A 65 3.58 -17.93 16.53
C GLU A 65 3.50 -16.52 15.93
N ARG A 66 3.65 -15.49 16.76
CA ARG A 66 3.62 -14.09 16.33
C ARG A 66 4.67 -13.82 15.26
N ARG A 67 5.93 -14.22 15.50
CA ARG A 67 7.02 -14.00 14.56
C ARG A 67 6.90 -14.87 13.33
N ARG A 68 6.43 -16.12 13.46
CA ARG A 68 6.18 -17.03 12.33
C ARG A 68 5.13 -16.47 11.38
N ARG A 69 3.95 -16.12 11.89
CA ARG A 69 2.89 -15.49 11.09
C ARG A 69 3.35 -14.18 10.46
N SER A 70 4.06 -13.33 11.21
CA SER A 70 4.59 -12.10 10.64
C SER A 70 5.57 -12.36 9.49
N PHE A 71 6.39 -13.42 9.58
CA PHE A 71 7.33 -13.78 8.51
C PHE A 71 6.62 -14.23 7.23
N VAL A 72 5.58 -15.06 7.35
CA VAL A 72 4.71 -15.46 6.22
C VAL A 72 4.06 -14.23 5.61
N TYR A 73 3.46 -13.39 6.44
CA TYR A 73 2.81 -12.16 6.02
C TYR A 73 3.74 -11.25 5.22
N PHE A 74 4.98 -11.00 5.67
CA PHE A 74 5.88 -10.13 4.93
C PHE A 74 6.19 -10.67 3.52
N HIS A 75 6.26 -12.00 3.34
CA HIS A 75 6.45 -12.59 2.01
C HIS A 75 5.19 -12.47 1.14
N VAL A 76 4.01 -12.75 1.71
CA VAL A 76 2.72 -12.57 1.02
C VAL A 76 2.59 -11.11 0.57
N GLY A 77 2.76 -10.16 1.49
CA GLY A 77 2.70 -8.74 1.20
C GLY A 77 3.72 -8.31 0.15
N THR A 78 4.99 -8.73 0.28
CA THR A 78 6.02 -8.42 -0.73
C THR A 78 5.64 -8.94 -2.11
N PHE A 79 5.13 -10.17 -2.20
CA PHE A 79 4.71 -10.76 -3.47
C PHE A 79 3.53 -10.01 -4.09
N ILE A 80 2.46 -9.79 -3.33
CA ILE A 80 1.24 -9.12 -3.83
C ILE A 80 1.55 -7.67 -4.22
N LEU A 81 2.25 -6.91 -3.36
CA LEU A 81 2.61 -5.52 -3.63
C LEU A 81 3.56 -5.39 -4.82
N ALA A 82 4.51 -6.32 -5.00
CA ALA A 82 5.37 -6.33 -6.18
C ALA A 82 4.57 -6.63 -7.47
N CYS A 83 3.66 -7.60 -7.43
CA CYS A 83 2.76 -7.88 -8.55
C CYS A 83 1.88 -6.68 -8.89
N LEU A 84 1.30 -6.01 -7.89
CA LEU A 84 0.53 -4.79 -8.08
C LEU A 84 1.40 -3.67 -8.66
N LEU A 85 2.60 -3.42 -8.11
CA LEU A 85 3.50 -2.38 -8.60
C LEU A 85 3.84 -2.59 -10.09
N ILE A 86 4.27 -3.80 -10.46
CA ILE A 86 4.65 -4.12 -11.84
C ILE A 86 3.45 -4.00 -12.78
N SER A 87 2.32 -4.61 -12.40
CA SER A 87 1.16 -4.73 -13.28
C SER A 87 0.37 -3.40 -13.38
N MET A 88 0.35 -2.59 -12.32
CA MET A 88 -0.30 -1.29 -12.29
C MET A 88 0.54 -0.17 -12.90
N SER A 89 1.86 -0.31 -13.00
CA SER A 89 2.75 0.77 -13.48
C SER A 89 2.21 1.41 -14.77
N TYR A 90 1.96 0.62 -15.80
CA TYR A 90 1.45 1.13 -17.06
C TYR A 90 0.04 1.77 -16.97
N PRO A 91 -1.03 1.05 -16.56
CA PRO A 91 -2.39 1.59 -16.51
C PRO A 91 -2.50 2.82 -15.60
N LEU A 92 -1.76 2.83 -14.49
CA LEU A 92 -1.75 3.94 -13.54
C LEU A 92 -1.12 5.18 -14.15
N PHE A 93 0.08 5.10 -14.74
CA PHE A 93 0.69 6.28 -15.38
C PHE A 93 -0.11 6.75 -16.59
N TYR A 94 -0.73 5.83 -17.32
CA TYR A 94 -1.60 6.18 -18.44
C TYR A 94 -2.83 6.96 -17.98
N LEU A 95 -3.38 6.63 -16.81
CA LEU A 95 -4.48 7.36 -16.17
C LEU A 95 -4.03 8.65 -15.45
N LEU A 96 -2.94 8.66 -14.68
CA LEU A 96 -2.60 9.81 -13.84
C LEU A 96 -1.91 10.93 -14.64
N VAL A 97 -1.02 10.56 -15.55
CA VAL A 97 -0.17 11.50 -16.30
C VAL A 97 -0.54 11.54 -17.78
N GLY A 98 -0.93 10.41 -18.36
CA GLY A 98 -1.30 10.30 -19.77
C GLY A 98 -2.69 10.85 -20.07
N ASN A 99 -3.22 10.54 -21.26
CA ASN A 99 -4.52 11.03 -21.73
C ASN A 99 -5.68 10.03 -21.54
N ALA A 100 -5.43 8.87 -20.92
CA ALA A 100 -6.47 7.84 -20.77
C ALA A 100 -7.61 8.25 -19.83
N HIS A 101 -8.74 7.60 -19.97
CA HIS A 101 -9.86 7.68 -19.05
C HIS A 101 -10.26 6.23 -18.71
N PHE A 102 -11.19 6.03 -17.78
CA PHE A 102 -11.52 4.67 -17.32
C PHE A 102 -11.93 3.74 -18.46
N ASN A 103 -12.63 4.22 -19.48
CA ASN A 103 -13.07 3.39 -20.61
C ASN A 103 -12.04 3.27 -21.74
N THR A 104 -10.83 3.84 -21.60
CA THR A 104 -9.77 3.72 -22.61
C THR A 104 -9.22 2.28 -22.64
N PRO A 105 -9.12 1.63 -23.82
CA PRO A 105 -8.47 0.32 -23.94
C PRO A 105 -7.01 0.35 -23.49
N LEU A 106 -6.54 -0.70 -22.81
CA LEU A 106 -5.14 -0.82 -22.39
C LEU A 106 -4.17 -1.12 -23.53
N SER A 107 -4.66 -1.75 -24.60
CA SER A 107 -3.89 -2.02 -25.80
C SER A 107 -4.72 -1.68 -27.02
N THR A 108 -4.05 -1.36 -28.11
CA THR A 108 -4.70 -1.09 -29.40
C THR A 108 -5.52 -2.31 -29.83
N GLY A 109 -6.82 -2.14 -30.01
CA GLY A 109 -7.75 -3.23 -30.35
C GLY A 109 -8.14 -4.15 -29.20
N GLY A 110 -7.65 -3.91 -27.98
CA GLY A 110 -8.02 -4.67 -26.79
C GLY A 110 -9.42 -4.31 -26.26
N THR A 111 -10.05 -5.27 -25.57
CA THR A 111 -11.36 -5.08 -24.92
C THR A 111 -11.26 -4.68 -23.45
N VAL A 112 -10.11 -4.94 -22.81
CA VAL A 112 -9.86 -4.60 -21.41
C VAL A 112 -9.52 -3.11 -21.31
N THR A 113 -10.27 -2.40 -20.48
CA THR A 113 -10.08 -0.96 -20.27
C THR A 113 -9.19 -0.67 -19.07
N VAL A 114 -8.65 0.55 -19.01
CA VAL A 114 -7.88 1.06 -17.86
C VAL A 114 -8.68 0.94 -16.56
N GLY A 115 -9.96 1.27 -16.61
CA GLY A 115 -10.87 1.19 -15.48
C GLY A 115 -11.14 -0.24 -15.03
N ASP A 116 -11.30 -1.20 -15.94
CA ASP A 116 -11.43 -2.63 -15.59
C ASP A 116 -10.20 -3.11 -14.80
N PHE A 117 -9.01 -2.73 -15.26
CA PHE A 117 -7.77 -3.14 -14.62
C PHE A 117 -7.56 -2.51 -13.25
N LEU A 118 -7.74 -1.18 -13.15
CA LEU A 118 -7.58 -0.46 -11.89
C LEU A 118 -8.63 -0.86 -10.86
N PHE A 119 -9.85 -1.18 -11.31
CA PHE A 119 -10.89 -1.73 -10.45
C PHE A 119 -10.49 -3.08 -9.86
N VAL A 120 -10.05 -4.02 -10.71
CA VAL A 120 -9.55 -5.33 -10.24
C VAL A 120 -8.35 -5.15 -9.29
N ALA A 121 -7.43 -4.24 -9.61
CA ALA A 121 -6.28 -3.96 -8.76
C ALA A 121 -6.69 -3.39 -7.39
N ALA A 122 -7.68 -2.50 -7.34
CA ALA A 122 -8.23 -1.95 -6.10
C ALA A 122 -8.90 -3.03 -5.23
N GLU A 123 -9.60 -3.99 -5.84
CA GLU A 123 -10.18 -5.13 -5.12
C GLU A 123 -9.12 -6.12 -4.64
N VAL A 124 -8.06 -6.40 -5.43
CA VAL A 124 -6.92 -7.24 -5.02
C VAL A 124 -6.18 -6.60 -3.85
N TYR A 125 -5.96 -5.29 -3.90
CA TYR A 125 -5.34 -4.52 -2.83
C TYR A 125 -6.23 -4.51 -1.57
N SER A 126 -7.54 -4.34 -1.73
CA SER A 126 -8.50 -4.46 -0.62
C SER A 126 -8.50 -5.88 -0.01
N ALA A 127 -8.48 -6.92 -0.83
CA ALA A 127 -8.39 -8.31 -0.40
C ALA A 127 -7.12 -8.57 0.42
N TYR A 128 -6.01 -7.95 0.05
CA TYR A 128 -4.75 -8.05 0.77
C TYR A 128 -4.83 -7.47 2.18
N TYR A 129 -5.39 -6.27 2.38
CA TYR A 129 -5.54 -5.72 3.74
C TYR A 129 -6.60 -6.45 4.57
N LEU A 130 -7.66 -6.96 3.95
CA LEU A 130 -8.61 -7.85 4.64
C LEU A 130 -7.93 -9.13 5.12
N PHE A 131 -7.08 -9.74 4.27
CA PHE A 131 -6.25 -10.87 4.65
C PHE A 131 -5.30 -10.49 5.79
N GLU A 132 -4.57 -9.38 5.70
CA GLU A 132 -3.66 -8.95 6.76
C GLU A 132 -4.39 -8.81 8.09
N MET A 133 -5.47 -8.05 8.10
CA MET A 133 -6.23 -7.76 9.32
C MET A 133 -6.74 -9.06 9.94
N SER A 134 -7.16 -10.04 9.15
CA SER A 134 -7.63 -11.35 9.62
C SER A 134 -6.49 -12.27 10.08
N PHE A 135 -5.36 -12.24 9.37
CA PHE A 135 -4.23 -13.13 9.62
C PHE A 135 -3.39 -12.68 10.83
N ARG A 136 -3.34 -11.37 11.10
CA ARG A 136 -2.48 -10.75 12.12
C ARG A 136 -3.22 -10.01 13.24
N THR A 137 -4.56 -10.04 13.31
CA THR A 137 -5.36 -9.20 14.25
C THR A 137 -4.82 -9.19 15.68
N LYS A 138 -4.49 -10.38 16.22
CA LYS A 138 -3.99 -10.55 17.60
C LYS A 138 -2.67 -9.81 17.88
N PHE A 139 -1.92 -9.44 16.84
CA PHE A 139 -0.56 -8.91 16.94
C PHE A 139 -0.37 -7.54 16.27
N ALA A 140 -1.42 -7.03 15.62
CA ALA A 140 -1.43 -5.71 14.99
C ALA A 140 -1.67 -4.62 16.04
N SER A 141 -1.06 -3.45 15.84
CA SER A 141 -1.31 -2.31 16.73
C SER A 141 -2.67 -1.68 16.39
N TYR A 142 -3.35 -1.09 17.37
CA TYR A 142 -4.62 -0.38 17.14
C TYR A 142 -4.51 0.70 16.05
N ILE A 143 -3.38 1.40 16.00
CA ILE A 143 -3.09 2.42 14.98
C ILE A 143 -3.03 1.81 13.58
N SER A 144 -2.34 0.67 13.43
CA SER A 144 -2.26 -0.05 12.15
C SER A 144 -3.60 -0.65 11.73
N ILE A 145 -4.39 -1.17 12.68
CA ILE A 145 -5.75 -1.64 12.39
C ILE A 145 -6.64 -0.50 11.90
N ALA A 146 -6.61 0.65 12.60
CA ALA A 146 -7.38 1.83 12.21
C ALA A 146 -6.96 2.35 10.82
N HIS A 147 -5.65 2.37 10.55
CA HIS A 147 -5.10 2.76 9.25
C HIS A 147 -5.62 1.88 8.10
N HIS A 148 -5.49 0.55 8.22
CA HIS A 148 -5.96 -0.37 7.17
C HIS A 148 -7.49 -0.42 7.07
N THR A 149 -8.21 -0.19 8.17
CA THR A 149 -9.67 -0.05 8.12
C THR A 149 -10.06 1.21 7.35
N GLY A 150 -9.40 2.34 7.60
CA GLY A 150 -9.62 3.59 6.85
C GLY A 150 -9.33 3.44 5.37
N LEU A 151 -8.24 2.75 5.01
CA LEU A 151 -7.88 2.38 3.64
C LEU A 151 -9.03 1.67 2.93
N LEU A 152 -9.54 0.61 3.56
CA LEU A 152 -10.61 -0.21 3.00
C LEU A 152 -11.91 0.60 2.87
N LEU A 153 -12.26 1.38 3.89
CA LEU A 153 -13.45 2.22 3.87
C LEU A 153 -13.39 3.23 2.72
N ILE A 154 -12.29 3.97 2.55
CA ILE A 154 -12.17 4.94 1.44
C ILE A 154 -12.22 4.22 0.10
N THR A 155 -11.42 3.17 -0.09
CA THR A 155 -11.32 2.48 -1.39
C THR A 155 -12.67 1.91 -1.81
N GLN A 156 -13.35 1.23 -0.89
CA GLN A 156 -14.66 0.63 -1.15
C GLN A 156 -15.74 1.71 -1.31
N THR A 157 -15.64 2.83 -0.58
CA THR A 157 -16.55 3.95 -0.79
C THR A 157 -16.35 4.57 -2.17
N ALA A 158 -15.12 4.87 -2.57
CA ALA A 158 -14.79 5.41 -3.90
C ALA A 158 -15.30 4.52 -5.04
N ILE A 159 -15.22 3.19 -4.89
CA ILE A 159 -15.82 2.22 -5.83
C ILE A 159 -17.34 2.31 -5.81
N SER A 160 -17.96 2.34 -4.62
CA SER A 160 -19.41 2.36 -4.46
C SER A 160 -20.09 3.60 -5.06
N LEU A 161 -19.40 4.75 -5.08
CA LEU A 161 -19.93 5.99 -5.67
C LEU A 161 -20.24 5.85 -7.17
N PHE A 162 -19.56 4.92 -7.87
CA PHE A 162 -19.87 4.64 -9.28
C PHE A 162 -21.19 3.90 -9.50
N ALA A 163 -21.80 3.31 -8.46
CA ALA A 163 -23.10 2.65 -8.57
C ALA A 163 -24.21 3.65 -8.94
N GLU A 164 -24.11 4.90 -8.46
CA GLU A 164 -25.04 5.98 -8.76
C GLU A 164 -24.29 7.22 -9.28
N LEU A 165 -23.57 7.05 -10.40
CA LEU A 165 -22.69 8.06 -11.00
C LEU A 165 -23.33 9.45 -11.16
N HIS A 166 -24.63 9.51 -11.45
CA HIS A 166 -25.37 10.77 -11.61
C HIS A 166 -25.59 11.52 -10.28
N LYS A 167 -25.65 10.82 -9.15
CA LYS A 167 -25.76 11.42 -7.82
C LYS A 167 -24.40 11.84 -7.25
N HIS A 168 -23.32 11.21 -7.72
CA HIS A 168 -21.97 11.40 -7.20
C HIS A 168 -21.02 11.94 -8.29
N PRO A 169 -21.04 13.25 -8.58
CA PRO A 169 -20.14 13.88 -9.56
C PRO A 169 -18.65 13.73 -9.20
N GLU A 170 -18.34 13.46 -7.95
CA GLU A 170 -17.00 13.26 -7.40
C GLU A 170 -16.44 11.83 -7.54
N ALA A 171 -17.24 10.84 -7.95
CA ALA A 171 -16.82 9.42 -7.94
C ALA A 171 -15.47 9.18 -8.63
N SER A 172 -15.30 9.79 -9.81
CA SER A 172 -14.04 9.70 -10.57
C SER A 172 -12.87 10.39 -9.87
N LEU A 173 -13.11 11.48 -9.14
CA LEU A 173 -12.08 12.19 -8.38
C LEU A 173 -11.62 11.39 -7.17
N GLU A 174 -12.57 10.83 -6.41
CA GLU A 174 -12.29 9.98 -5.25
C GLU A 174 -11.45 8.78 -5.64
N PHE A 175 -11.85 8.07 -6.70
CA PHE A 175 -11.10 6.92 -7.18
C PHE A 175 -9.73 7.31 -7.73
N TYR A 176 -9.62 8.45 -8.41
CA TYR A 176 -8.33 8.98 -8.84
C TYR A 176 -7.40 9.26 -7.65
N MET A 177 -7.90 9.88 -6.58
CA MET A 177 -7.12 10.10 -5.35
C MET A 177 -6.72 8.78 -4.69
N CYS A 178 -7.62 7.80 -4.64
CA CYS A 178 -7.29 6.46 -4.15
C CYS A 178 -6.16 5.81 -4.94
N MET A 179 -6.14 5.97 -6.27
CA MET A 179 -5.07 5.44 -7.12
C MET A 179 -3.72 6.14 -6.86
N VAL A 180 -3.74 7.45 -6.58
CA VAL A 180 -2.53 8.18 -6.18
C VAL A 180 -2.02 7.70 -4.81
N TRP A 181 -2.88 7.62 -3.81
CA TRP A 181 -2.49 7.20 -2.46
C TRP A 181 -2.05 5.73 -2.41
N GLY A 182 -2.79 4.83 -3.07
CA GLY A 182 -2.40 3.42 -3.19
C GLY A 182 -1.02 3.26 -3.84
N CYS A 183 -0.68 4.11 -4.82
CA CYS A 183 0.66 4.11 -5.41
C CYS A 183 1.76 4.46 -4.38
N PHE A 184 1.56 5.55 -3.62
CA PHE A 184 2.50 5.92 -2.56
C PHE A 184 2.63 4.81 -1.52
N ASP A 185 1.52 4.23 -1.12
CA ASP A 185 1.50 3.15 -0.15
C ASP A 185 2.33 1.94 -0.60
N VAL A 186 2.09 1.42 -1.81
CA VAL A 186 2.88 0.30 -2.38
C VAL A 186 4.37 0.64 -2.44
N ILE A 187 4.71 1.87 -2.86
CA ILE A 187 6.09 2.35 -2.97
C ILE A 187 6.78 2.45 -1.58
N VAL A 188 6.04 2.80 -0.54
CA VAL A 188 6.55 2.92 0.84
C VAL A 188 6.64 1.57 1.54
N GLU A 189 5.59 0.76 1.47
CA GLU A 189 5.48 -0.49 2.20
C GLU A 189 6.41 -1.58 1.67
N LEU A 190 6.58 -1.68 0.34
CA LEU A 190 7.34 -2.77 -0.26
C LEU A 190 8.81 -2.82 0.25
N PRO A 191 9.58 -1.71 0.29
CA PRO A 191 10.91 -1.70 0.91
C PRO A 191 10.92 -2.05 2.40
N ILE A 192 9.87 -1.66 3.14
CA ILE A 192 9.73 -1.97 4.56
C ILE A 192 9.54 -3.48 4.74
N PHE A 193 8.69 -4.13 3.95
CA PHE A 193 8.47 -5.57 4.04
C PHE A 193 9.72 -6.37 3.69
N MET A 194 10.40 -6.00 2.61
CA MET A 194 11.68 -6.61 2.24
C MET A 194 12.70 -6.47 3.39
N THR A 195 12.78 -5.29 4.01
CA THR A 195 13.64 -5.05 5.16
C THR A 195 13.23 -5.93 6.36
N MET A 196 11.94 -6.11 6.63
CA MET A 196 11.46 -6.98 7.72
C MET A 196 11.72 -8.46 7.48
N ILE A 197 11.81 -8.91 6.22
CA ILE A 197 12.27 -10.25 5.86
C ILE A 197 13.77 -10.37 6.15
N ILE A 198 14.58 -9.44 5.62
CA ILE A 198 16.03 -9.40 5.84
C ILE A 198 16.35 -9.33 7.34
N TRP A 199 15.55 -8.58 8.11
CA TRP A 199 15.67 -8.43 9.55
C TRP A 199 15.67 -9.76 10.31
N ARG A 200 14.96 -10.76 9.79
CA ARG A 200 14.90 -12.11 10.36
C ARG A 200 16.00 -13.01 9.80
N VAL A 201 16.34 -12.87 8.53
CA VAL A 201 17.36 -13.70 7.87
C VAL A 201 18.77 -13.33 8.30
N LYS A 202 19.04 -12.04 8.56
CA LYS A 202 20.37 -11.50 8.92
C LYS A 202 20.37 -10.93 10.34
N ARG A 203 19.79 -11.66 11.30
CA ARG A 203 19.55 -11.17 12.66
C ARG A 203 20.83 -10.80 13.43
N GLU A 204 21.97 -11.39 13.05
CA GLU A 204 23.27 -11.21 13.70
C GLU A 204 24.03 -9.97 13.19
N ASP A 205 23.70 -9.47 11.99
CA ASP A 205 24.39 -8.33 11.38
C ASP A 205 23.75 -7.00 11.83
N SER A 206 24.08 -6.59 13.05
CA SER A 206 23.54 -5.37 13.66
C SER A 206 23.83 -4.11 12.83
N ALA A 207 24.95 -4.08 12.09
CA ALA A 207 25.33 -2.95 11.24
C ALA A 207 24.43 -2.84 10.01
N LEU A 208 24.22 -3.94 9.29
CA LEU A 208 23.29 -4.01 8.16
C LEU A 208 21.86 -3.64 8.61
N LEU A 209 21.38 -4.24 9.69
CA LEU A 209 20.03 -3.98 10.21
C LEU A 209 19.85 -2.51 10.60
N SER A 210 20.85 -1.91 11.26
CA SER A 210 20.81 -0.49 11.59
C SER A 210 20.70 0.39 10.34
N ARG A 211 21.50 0.12 9.31
CA ARG A 211 21.48 0.88 8.04
C ARG A 211 20.15 0.73 7.32
N LEU A 212 19.61 -0.48 7.22
CA LEU A 212 18.32 -0.72 6.57
C LEU A 212 17.18 -0.02 7.31
N ALA A 213 17.13 -0.09 8.65
CA ALA A 213 16.10 0.60 9.42
C ALA A 213 16.16 2.13 9.25
N PHE A 214 17.36 2.73 9.29
CA PHE A 214 17.50 4.16 9.03
C PHE A 214 17.17 4.52 7.58
N GLY A 215 17.58 3.70 6.61
CA GLY A 215 17.21 3.86 5.21
C GLY A 215 15.70 3.86 5.00
N CYS A 216 14.98 2.87 5.53
CA CYS A 216 13.52 2.82 5.48
C CYS A 216 12.86 3.98 6.23
N CYS A 217 13.44 4.46 7.33
CA CYS A 217 12.93 5.63 8.03
C CYS A 217 13.01 6.89 7.16
N ILE A 218 14.17 7.15 6.54
CA ILE A 218 14.36 8.29 5.65
C ILE A 218 13.42 8.18 4.44
N TRP A 219 13.31 6.98 3.87
CA TRP A 219 12.41 6.68 2.77
C TRP A 219 10.95 7.00 3.12
N ALA A 220 10.45 6.47 4.25
CA ALA A 220 9.08 6.69 4.69
C ALA A 220 8.78 8.18 4.95
N VAL A 221 9.69 8.92 5.60
CA VAL A 221 9.52 10.37 5.84
C VAL A 221 9.50 11.15 4.51
N THR A 222 10.41 10.82 3.60
CA THR A 222 10.51 11.49 2.29
C THR A 222 9.26 11.23 1.44
N ALA A 223 8.79 9.99 1.42
CA ALA A 223 7.59 9.61 0.71
C ALA A 223 6.34 10.27 1.30
N ALA A 224 6.16 10.24 2.63
CA ALA A 224 5.04 10.90 3.31
C ALA A 224 5.02 12.42 3.05
N GLY A 225 6.18 13.08 3.05
CA GLY A 225 6.30 14.49 2.69
C GLY A 225 5.90 14.75 1.23
N THR A 226 6.37 13.91 0.30
CA THR A 226 6.04 14.00 -1.13
C THR A 226 4.55 13.77 -1.37
N GLU A 227 3.98 12.73 -0.76
CA GLU A 227 2.55 12.40 -0.82
C GLU A 227 1.69 13.55 -0.29
N THR A 228 2.12 14.18 0.81
CA THR A 228 1.44 15.36 1.38
C THR A 228 1.41 16.52 0.40
N ILE A 229 2.56 16.86 -0.20
CA ILE A 229 2.66 17.95 -1.18
C ILE A 229 1.79 17.66 -2.40
N VAL A 230 1.88 16.45 -2.95
CA VAL A 230 1.09 16.02 -4.11
C VAL A 230 -0.40 16.04 -3.80
N THR A 231 -0.82 15.54 -2.64
CA THR A 231 -2.23 15.50 -2.23
C THR A 231 -2.79 16.91 -2.06
N ILE A 232 -2.07 17.81 -1.38
CA ILE A 232 -2.49 19.22 -1.24
C ILE A 232 -2.62 19.87 -2.62
N TYR A 233 -1.64 19.65 -3.50
CA TYR A 233 -1.67 20.18 -4.87
C TYR A 233 -2.89 19.67 -5.67
N LEU A 234 -3.17 18.37 -5.63
CA LEU A 234 -4.29 17.76 -6.34
C LEU A 234 -5.65 18.19 -5.78
N LEU A 235 -5.80 18.22 -4.45
CA LEU A 235 -7.01 18.69 -3.79
C LEU A 235 -7.27 20.16 -4.09
N HIS A 236 -6.27 21.02 -3.96
CA HIS A 236 -6.39 22.44 -4.30
C HIS A 236 -6.82 22.62 -5.76
N SER A 237 -6.18 21.88 -6.68
CA SER A 237 -6.45 22.00 -8.12
C SER A 237 -7.82 21.47 -8.54
N SER A 238 -8.43 20.59 -7.75
CA SER A 238 -9.75 20.01 -8.03
C SER A 238 -10.85 20.52 -7.10
N TRP A 239 -10.53 21.38 -6.12
CA TRP A 239 -11.36 21.74 -4.96
C TRP A 239 -12.80 22.11 -5.30
N VAL A 240 -13.01 22.86 -6.39
CA VAL A 240 -14.34 23.34 -6.80
C VAL A 240 -15.29 22.21 -7.20
N LYS A 241 -14.77 21.04 -7.59
CA LYS A 241 -15.56 19.88 -8.05
C LYS A 241 -15.98 18.95 -6.91
N TRP A 242 -15.40 19.10 -5.73
CA TRP A 242 -15.69 18.24 -4.59
C TRP A 242 -16.98 18.70 -3.88
N GLY A 243 -17.82 17.72 -3.54
CA GLY A 243 -18.92 17.90 -2.61
C GLY A 243 -18.42 18.36 -1.23
N ILE A 244 -19.29 19.01 -0.46
CA ILE A 244 -18.93 19.55 0.85
C ILE A 244 -18.50 18.45 1.83
N GLU A 245 -19.17 17.29 1.78
CA GLU A 245 -18.87 16.10 2.58
C GLU A 245 -17.39 15.71 2.43
N TRP A 246 -16.93 15.63 1.19
CA TRP A 246 -15.58 15.19 0.84
C TRP A 246 -14.51 16.25 1.05
N LYS A 247 -14.87 17.54 0.95
CA LYS A 247 -13.98 18.65 1.38
C LYS A 247 -13.60 18.56 2.86
N VAL A 248 -14.40 17.89 3.67
CA VAL A 248 -14.13 17.66 5.09
C VAL A 248 -13.53 16.26 5.32
N ALA A 249 -14.17 15.21 4.79
CA ALA A 249 -13.76 13.83 5.03
C ALA A 249 -12.36 13.53 4.46
N THR A 250 -12.11 13.92 3.21
CA THR A 250 -10.89 13.56 2.48
C THR A 250 -9.63 14.14 3.15
N PRO A 251 -9.56 15.44 3.56
CA PRO A 251 -8.42 15.95 4.31
C PRO A 251 -8.26 15.33 5.71
N LEU A 252 -9.35 15.03 6.42
CA LEU A 252 -9.28 14.43 7.75
C LEU A 252 -8.68 13.02 7.71
N ILE A 253 -9.16 12.19 6.77
CA ILE A 253 -8.64 10.83 6.64
C ILE A 253 -7.20 10.87 6.14
N PHE A 254 -6.86 11.78 5.24
CA PHE A 254 -5.48 11.96 4.78
C PHE A 254 -4.53 12.42 5.91
N ALA A 255 -4.99 13.30 6.81
CA ALA A 255 -4.19 13.69 7.98
C ALA A 255 -3.93 12.51 8.92
N LEU A 256 -4.95 11.66 9.15
CA LEU A 256 -4.78 10.41 9.89
C LEU A 256 -3.78 9.48 9.20
N TRP A 257 -3.89 9.33 7.88
CA TRP A 257 -3.02 8.52 7.04
C TRP A 257 -1.53 8.91 7.16
N ILE A 258 -1.22 10.20 7.01
CA ILE A 258 0.15 10.70 7.15
C ILE A 258 0.65 10.54 8.59
N THR A 259 -0.22 10.75 9.59
CA THR A 259 0.13 10.55 10.99
C THR A 259 0.56 9.10 11.26
N THR A 260 -0.17 8.13 10.69
CA THR A 260 0.16 6.71 10.86
C THR A 260 1.45 6.31 10.14
N GLN A 261 1.72 6.85 8.95
CA GLN A 261 3.00 6.64 8.27
C GLN A 261 4.18 7.20 9.06
N LEU A 262 4.06 8.44 9.58
CA LEU A 262 5.10 9.06 10.40
C LEU A 262 5.31 8.28 11.71
N TYR A 263 4.24 7.79 12.34
CA TYR A 263 4.38 6.87 13.47
C TYR A 263 5.17 5.61 13.09
N GLY A 264 4.89 4.99 11.94
CA GLY A 264 5.68 3.88 11.39
C GLY A 264 7.17 4.25 11.23
N ALA A 265 7.46 5.42 10.69
CA ALA A 265 8.83 5.92 10.54
C ALA A 265 9.56 6.08 11.90
N THR A 266 8.89 6.57 12.95
CA THR A 266 9.50 6.67 14.29
C THR A 266 9.86 5.29 14.85
N ARG A 267 9.07 4.25 14.55
CA ARG A 267 9.37 2.86 14.95
C ARG A 267 10.60 2.32 14.22
N LEU A 268 10.73 2.60 12.93
CA LEU A 268 11.92 2.23 12.15
C LEU A 268 13.17 2.95 12.68
N TYR A 269 13.07 4.24 13.00
CA TYR A 269 14.16 4.98 13.65
C TYR A 269 14.58 4.34 14.98
N ALA A 270 13.62 4.01 15.85
CA ALA A 270 13.89 3.35 17.13
C ALA A 270 14.56 1.98 16.95
N MET A 271 14.13 1.20 15.94
CA MET A 271 14.78 -0.07 15.58
C MET A 271 16.23 0.13 15.12
N GLY A 272 16.48 1.11 14.24
CA GLY A 272 17.83 1.43 13.77
C GLY A 272 18.75 1.87 14.89
N ARG A 273 18.26 2.70 15.81
CA ARG A 273 18.97 3.13 17.02
C ARG A 273 19.32 1.96 17.93
N ALA A 274 18.40 1.01 18.13
CA ALA A 274 18.62 -0.15 18.98
C ALA A 274 19.73 -1.05 18.42
N GLU A 275 19.73 -1.34 17.12
CA GLU A 275 20.78 -2.17 16.51
C GLU A 275 22.14 -1.44 16.44
N SER A 276 22.14 -0.13 16.19
CA SER A 276 23.36 0.68 16.25
C SER A 276 24.04 0.63 17.63
N ARG A 277 23.25 0.68 18.72
CA ARG A 277 23.78 0.55 20.08
C ARG A 277 24.39 -0.82 20.35
N LYS A 278 23.77 -1.90 19.87
CA LYS A 278 24.33 -3.26 20.00
C LYS A 278 25.66 -3.40 19.27
N GLY A 279 25.75 -2.86 18.06
CA GLY A 279 27.00 -2.88 17.29
C GLY A 279 28.16 -2.19 18.01
N LYS A 280 27.89 -1.07 18.70
CA LYS A 280 28.89 -0.38 19.52
C LYS A 280 29.37 -1.23 20.70
N VAL A 281 28.46 -1.83 21.46
CA VAL A 281 28.81 -2.68 22.61
C VAL A 281 29.69 -3.87 22.18
N ILE A 282 29.38 -4.50 21.05
CA ILE A 282 30.18 -5.62 20.52
C ILE A 282 31.58 -5.13 20.11
N SER A 283 31.67 -4.01 19.40
CA SER A 283 32.95 -3.41 19.01
C SER A 283 33.83 -3.10 20.22
N ASP A 284 33.26 -2.46 21.25
CA ASP A 284 33.99 -2.05 22.45
C ASP A 284 34.46 -3.27 23.26
N SER A 285 33.69 -4.37 23.27
CA SER A 285 34.06 -5.62 23.94
C SER A 285 35.18 -6.42 23.25
N HIS A 286 35.41 -6.21 21.95
CA HIS A 286 36.51 -6.84 21.21
C HIS A 286 37.80 -6.03 21.24
N SER A 287 37.73 -4.76 21.64
CA SER A 287 38.89 -3.86 21.80
C SER A 287 39.47 -3.81 23.22
N ALA A 288 38.84 -4.49 24.17
CA ALA A 288 39.29 -4.62 25.56
C ALA A 288 39.90 -6.01 25.80
#